data_AF-A0A1E1WXC7-F1
#
_entry.id   AF-A0A1E1WXC7-F1
#
_cell.length_a   1.000
_cell.length_b   1.000
_cell.length_c   1.000
_cell.angle_alpha   90.00
_cell.angle_beta   90.00
_cell.angle_gamma   90.00
#
_symmetry.space_group_name_H-M   'P 1'
#
loop_
_entity.id
_entity.type
_entity.pdbx_description
1 polymer ?
#
loop_
_entity_poly.entity_id
_entity_poly.type
_entity_poly.pdbx_seq_one_letter_code
_entity_poly.pdbx_strand_id
1 'polypeptide(L)'
;ARLIYYTAGYVARKCVLSLNCTVCKEILLVEPAAAAASDRLPSSFTQQCDWGGLLYPSKVLYNFMLALENIFTKCFSVTELHANSICDVVSQVKANFLNCNGVGCEQHKEQVSVKIVSFYVLTCLHFLVKGLNSSNATKRQRAKHLKLSRS
;
A
#
# COMPACT_ATOMS: atom_id res chain seq x y z
N ALA A 1 -8.09 0.34 -7.63
CA ALA A 1 -8.17 1.82 -7.61
C ALA A 1 -8.66 2.37 -6.26
N ARG A 2 -9.95 2.21 -5.88
CA ARG A 2 -10.52 2.78 -4.63
C ARG A 2 -9.85 2.28 -3.34
N LEU A 3 -9.57 0.98 -3.24
CA LEU A 3 -8.88 0.42 -2.07
C LEU A 3 -7.43 0.93 -1.96
N ILE A 4 -6.73 1.10 -3.09
CA ILE A 4 -5.37 1.66 -3.11
C ILE A 4 -5.38 3.10 -2.59
N TYR A 5 -6.39 3.89 -2.95
CA TYR A 5 -6.55 5.25 -2.43
C TYR A 5 -6.79 5.27 -0.91
N TYR A 6 -7.65 4.39 -0.40
CA TYR A 6 -7.85 4.21 1.04
C TYR A 6 -6.56 3.80 1.76
N THR A 7 -5.83 2.82 1.21
CA THR A 7 -4.54 2.37 1.75
C THR A 7 -3.49 3.48 1.69
N ALA A 8 -3.50 4.31 0.65
CA ALA A 8 -2.62 5.47 0.54
C ALA A 8 -2.88 6.48 1.68
N GLY A 9 -4.13 6.64 2.13
CA GLY A 9 -4.45 7.43 3.33
C GLY A 9 -3.86 6.85 4.61
N TYR A 10 -3.93 5.51 4.77
CA TYR A 10 -3.31 4.81 5.88
C TYR A 10 -1.78 4.95 5.88
N VAL A 11 -1.16 4.82 4.71
CA VAL A 11 0.28 5.04 4.49
C VAL A 11 0.65 6.48 4.82
N ALA A 12 -0.15 7.46 4.40
CA ALA A 12 0.08 8.86 4.73
C ALA A 12 0.06 9.11 6.24
N ARG A 13 -0.87 8.46 6.96
CA ARG A 13 -0.94 8.55 8.42
C ARG A 13 0.33 8.02 9.10
N LYS A 14 0.93 6.96 8.57
CA LYS A 14 2.14 6.33 9.15
C LYS A 14 3.44 6.99 8.70
N CYS A 15 3.50 7.47 7.47
CA CYS A 15 4.74 7.93 6.85
C CYS A 15 4.82 9.45 6.72
N VAL A 16 3.70 10.09 6.33
CA VAL A 16 3.66 11.52 6.00
C VAL A 16 3.31 12.39 7.22
N LEU A 17 2.30 12.01 8.02
CA LEU A 17 1.94 12.80 9.21
C LEU A 17 3.07 12.87 10.24
N SER A 18 3.86 11.80 10.35
CA SER A 18 5.04 11.74 11.22
C SER A 18 6.17 12.71 10.83
N LEU A 19 6.09 13.33 9.65
CA LEU A 19 7.07 14.31 9.20
C LEU A 19 6.74 15.67 9.81
N ASN A 20 7.77 16.34 10.31
CA ASN A 20 7.70 17.75 10.71
C ASN A 20 7.91 18.68 9.51
N CYS A 21 7.25 18.40 8.38
CA CYS A 21 7.34 19.20 7.17
C CYS A 21 5.93 19.49 6.62
N THR A 22 5.51 20.75 6.69
CA THR A 22 4.21 21.23 6.19
C THR A 22 4.12 21.12 4.68
N VAL A 23 5.19 21.48 3.96
CA VAL A 23 5.26 21.41 2.49
C VAL A 23 5.02 19.98 2.00
N CYS A 24 5.60 18.96 2.65
CA CYS A 24 5.32 17.57 2.31
C CYS A 24 3.86 17.19 2.54
N LYS A 25 3.24 17.67 3.63
CA LYS A 25 1.83 17.40 3.91
C LYS A 25 0.94 18.02 2.83
N GLU A 26 1.20 19.26 2.43
CA GLU A 26 0.46 19.96 1.38
C GLU A 26 0.63 19.30 0.00
N ILE A 27 1.83 18.81 -0.34
CA ILE A 27 2.07 18.10 -1.60
C ILE A 27 1.35 16.74 -1.62
N LEU A 28 1.30 16.04 -0.48
CA LEU A 28 0.92 14.62 -0.42
C LEU A 28 -0.51 14.38 0.08
N LEU A 29 -1.16 15.38 0.67
CA LEU A 29 -2.51 15.33 1.20
C LEU A 29 -3.38 16.42 0.59
N VAL A 30 -4.68 16.19 0.61
CA VAL A 30 -5.69 17.17 0.23
C VAL A 30 -6.82 17.15 1.26
N GLU A 31 -7.61 18.21 1.30
CA GLU A 31 -8.81 18.24 2.13
C GLU A 31 -9.88 17.26 1.61
N PRO A 32 -10.70 16.67 2.50
CA PRO A 32 -11.75 15.73 2.11
C PRO A 32 -12.70 16.27 1.03
N ALA A 33 -13.06 17.55 1.12
CA ALA A 33 -13.92 18.22 0.14
C ALA A 33 -13.24 18.31 -1.25
N ALA A 34 -11.95 18.62 -1.29
CA ALA A 34 -11.18 18.69 -2.53
C ALA A 34 -11.02 17.29 -3.17
N ALA A 35 -10.85 16.25 -2.35
CA ALA A 35 -10.84 14.87 -2.84
C ALA A 35 -12.20 14.47 -3.42
N ALA A 36 -13.30 14.84 -2.76
CA ALA A 36 -14.66 14.52 -3.21
C ALA A 36 -15.05 15.19 -4.52
N ALA A 37 -14.59 16.43 -4.74
CA ALA A 37 -14.85 17.17 -5.97
C ALA A 37 -13.99 16.71 -7.16
N SER A 38 -13.01 15.82 -6.96
CA SER A 38 -12.05 15.43 -7.99
C SER A 38 -12.43 14.12 -8.67
N ASP A 39 -12.81 14.18 -9.95
CA ASP A 39 -13.04 12.97 -10.77
C ASP A 39 -11.77 12.11 -10.97
N ARG A 40 -10.59 12.67 -10.65
CA ARG A 40 -9.29 12.00 -10.82
C ARG A 40 -8.87 11.20 -9.59
N LEU A 41 -9.57 11.33 -8.46
CA LEU A 41 -9.25 10.63 -7.22
C LEU A 41 -10.38 9.65 -6.88
N PRO A 42 -10.09 8.35 -6.72
CA PRO A 42 -11.13 7.36 -6.41
C PRO A 42 -11.44 7.34 -4.91
N SER A 43 -11.84 8.49 -4.35
CA SER A 43 -12.03 8.72 -2.90
C SER A 43 -13.34 8.20 -2.32
N SER A 44 -14.30 7.78 -3.16
CA SER A 44 -15.66 7.43 -2.74
C SER A 44 -15.71 6.36 -1.64
N PHE A 45 -14.85 5.36 -1.70
CA PHE A 45 -14.77 4.35 -0.63
C PHE A 45 -14.21 4.92 0.67
N THR A 46 -13.22 5.82 0.60
CA THR A 46 -12.67 6.47 1.79
C THR A 46 -13.73 7.32 2.48
N GLN A 47 -14.52 8.07 1.71
CA GLN A 47 -15.63 8.88 2.23
C GLN A 47 -16.68 8.04 2.95
N GLN A 48 -17.06 6.91 2.36
CA GLN A 48 -18.03 5.99 2.98
C GLN A 48 -17.54 5.41 4.30
N CYS A 49 -16.23 5.28 4.48
CA CYS A 49 -15.62 4.76 5.69
C CYS A 49 -15.13 5.85 6.65
N ASP A 50 -15.30 7.13 6.31
CA ASP A 50 -14.73 8.23 7.07
C ASP A 50 -15.71 8.74 8.14
N TRP A 51 -15.21 8.80 9.37
CA TRP A 51 -15.94 9.32 10.53
C TRP A 51 -15.28 10.61 11.06
N GLY A 52 -14.56 11.34 10.19
CA GLY A 52 -13.86 12.58 10.51
C GLY A 52 -12.39 12.41 10.87
N GLY A 53 -11.79 11.28 10.49
CA GLY A 53 -10.42 10.93 10.90
C GLY A 53 -9.57 10.34 9.78
N LEU A 54 -10.11 10.10 8.59
CA LEU A 54 -9.31 9.58 7.49
C LEU A 54 -8.53 10.68 6.79
N LEU A 55 -7.37 10.31 6.25
CA LEU A 55 -6.55 11.21 5.44
C LEU A 55 -6.84 10.96 3.97
N TYR A 56 -6.86 12.03 3.20
CA TYR A 56 -7.11 11.98 1.77
C TYR A 56 -5.81 12.25 1.01
N PRO A 57 -5.24 11.23 0.34
CA PRO A 57 -4.06 11.40 -0.49
C PRO A 57 -4.30 12.39 -1.62
N SER A 58 -3.28 13.21 -1.90
CA SER A 58 -3.22 13.97 -3.14
C SER A 58 -3.03 13.04 -4.34
N LYS A 59 -3.19 13.59 -5.54
CA LYS A 59 -2.92 12.85 -6.79
C LYS A 59 -1.48 12.33 -6.86
N VAL A 60 -0.51 13.10 -6.34
CA VAL A 60 0.90 12.72 -6.32
C VAL A 60 1.09 11.44 -5.49
N LEU A 61 0.58 11.44 -4.26
CA LEU A 61 0.69 10.27 -3.40
C LEU A 61 -0.11 9.07 -3.93
N TYR A 62 -1.33 9.28 -4.42
CA TYR A 62 -2.14 8.22 -5.00
C TYR A 62 -1.44 7.53 -6.18
N ASN A 63 -0.89 8.30 -7.12
CA ASN A 63 -0.19 7.76 -8.27
C ASN A 63 1.07 6.98 -7.89
N PHE A 64 1.82 7.47 -6.91
CA PHE A 64 2.98 6.77 -6.37
C PHE A 64 2.58 5.41 -5.78
N MET A 65 1.52 5.38 -4.98
CA MET A 65 1.00 4.15 -4.38
C MET A 65 0.44 3.18 -5.42
N LEU A 66 -0.23 3.69 -6.46
CA LEU A 66 -0.72 2.87 -7.57
C LEU A 66 0.42 2.21 -8.34
N ALA A 67 1.48 2.96 -8.64
CA ALA A 67 2.67 2.41 -9.30
C ALA A 67 3.34 1.34 -8.43
N LEU A 68 3.44 1.57 -7.11
CA LEU A 68 4.03 0.62 -6.19
C LEU A 68 3.21 -0.67 -6.09
N GLU A 69 1.89 -0.55 -6.05
CA GLU A 69 0.99 -1.71 -6.06
C GLU A 69 1.09 -2.51 -7.37
N ASN A 70 1.23 -1.83 -8.51
CA ASN A 70 1.42 -2.52 -9.80
C ASN A 70 2.74 -3.31 -9.84
N ILE A 71 3.82 -2.76 -9.28
CA ILE A 71 5.10 -3.47 -9.14
C ILE A 71 4.95 -4.68 -8.23
N PHE A 72 4.32 -4.50 -7.06
CA PHE A 72 4.08 -5.60 -6.12
C PHE A 72 3.26 -6.71 -6.79
N THR A 73 2.11 -6.35 -7.39
CA THR A 73 1.24 -7.30 -8.09
C THR A 73 1.99 -8.05 -9.17
N LYS A 74 2.80 -7.36 -10.00
CA LYS A 74 3.59 -8.00 -11.06
C LYS A 74 4.59 -9.02 -10.51
N CYS A 75 5.28 -8.69 -9.42
CA CYS A 75 6.24 -9.61 -8.80
C CYS A 75 5.53 -10.85 -8.23
N PHE A 76 4.40 -10.68 -7.54
CA PHE A 76 3.71 -11.77 -6.83
C PHE A 76 2.66 -12.52 -7.66
N SER A 77 2.24 -12.00 -8.82
CA SER A 77 1.35 -12.72 -9.74
C SER A 77 2.10 -13.69 -10.64
N VAL A 78 3.38 -13.43 -10.90
CA VAL A 78 4.22 -14.22 -11.82
C VAL A 78 5.04 -15.27 -11.07
N THR A 79 5.41 -15.00 -9.82
CA THR A 79 6.23 -15.92 -9.02
C THR A 79 5.40 -16.47 -7.86
N GLU A 80 5.30 -17.81 -7.74
CA GLU A 80 5.00 -18.41 -6.45
C GLU A 80 5.97 -17.82 -5.40
N LEU A 81 5.48 -17.58 -4.19
CA LEU A 81 6.18 -16.80 -3.18
C LEU A 81 7.54 -17.42 -2.80
N HIS A 82 8.60 -17.04 -3.51
CA HIS A 82 9.96 -17.46 -3.24
C HIS A 82 10.73 -16.32 -2.59
N ALA A 83 11.78 -16.63 -1.83
CA ALA A 83 12.64 -15.62 -1.20
C ALA A 83 13.21 -14.61 -2.22
N ASN A 84 13.37 -15.04 -3.48
CA ASN A 84 13.83 -14.22 -4.59
C ASN A 84 12.80 -13.15 -5.02
N SER A 85 11.49 -13.40 -4.87
CA SER A 85 10.44 -12.44 -5.22
C SER A 85 10.54 -11.14 -4.40
N ILE A 86 11.08 -11.21 -3.18
CA ILE A 86 11.33 -10.03 -2.35
C ILE A 86 12.50 -9.20 -2.91
N CYS A 87 13.57 -9.86 -3.37
CA CYS A 87 14.71 -9.20 -4.01
C CYS A 87 14.30 -8.52 -5.32
N ASP A 88 13.39 -9.14 -6.08
CA ASP A 88 12.83 -8.57 -7.31
C ASP A 88 12.01 -7.32 -7.02
N VAL A 89 11.16 -7.35 -5.99
CA VAL A 89 10.39 -6.17 -5.55
C VAL A 89 11.31 -5.04 -5.16
N VAL A 90 12.32 -5.31 -4.31
CA VAL A 90 13.28 -4.28 -3.88
C VAL A 90 14.04 -3.69 -5.06
N SER A 91 14.45 -4.51 -6.03
CA SER A 91 15.20 -4.06 -7.22
C SER A 91 14.33 -3.18 -8.13
N GLN A 92 13.10 -3.61 -8.41
CA GLN A 92 12.13 -2.83 -9.20
C GLN A 92 11.79 -1.51 -8.51
N VAL A 93 11.59 -1.54 -7.20
CA VAL A 93 11.32 -0.35 -6.41
C VAL A 93 12.47 0.66 -6.47
N LYS A 94 13.72 0.21 -6.31
CA LYS A 94 14.91 1.07 -6.41
C LYS A 94 14.99 1.73 -7.79
N ALA A 95 14.82 0.93 -8.86
CA ALA A 95 14.90 1.42 -10.23
C ALA A 95 13.79 2.45 -10.57
N ASN A 96 12.56 2.23 -10.09
CA ASN A 96 11.41 3.04 -10.50
C ASN A 96 11.18 4.28 -9.63
N PHE A 97 11.51 4.25 -8.34
CA PHE A 97 11.13 5.31 -7.39
C PHE A 97 12.30 6.08 -6.81
N LEU A 98 13.40 5.41 -6.47
CA LEU A 98 14.51 6.08 -5.79
C LEU A 98 15.36 6.92 -6.76
N ASN A 99 15.37 6.58 -8.04
CA ASN A 99 16.21 7.27 -9.02
C ASN A 99 15.51 8.45 -9.75
N CYS A 100 14.19 8.41 -9.97
CA CYS A 100 13.52 9.43 -10.79
C CYS A 100 12.15 9.94 -10.29
N ASN A 101 11.37 9.13 -9.55
CA ASN A 101 9.95 9.40 -9.28
C ASN A 101 9.59 9.47 -7.79
N GLY A 102 10.50 10.02 -6.97
CA GLY A 102 10.22 10.21 -5.55
C GLY A 102 9.09 11.22 -5.28
N VAL A 103 8.57 11.24 -4.05
CA VAL A 103 7.45 12.08 -3.60
C VAL A 103 7.78 12.83 -2.32
N GLY A 104 7.32 14.07 -2.22
CA GLY A 104 7.66 14.99 -1.13
C GLY A 104 8.26 16.28 -1.69
N CYS A 105 8.63 17.21 -0.81
CA CYS A 105 9.39 18.38 -1.22
C CYS A 105 10.86 18.01 -1.51
N GLU A 106 11.59 18.86 -2.21
CA GLU A 106 12.98 18.61 -2.62
C GLU A 106 13.90 18.12 -1.48
N GLN A 107 13.72 18.65 -0.27
CA GLN A 107 14.52 18.27 0.89
C GLN A 107 14.22 16.86 1.42
N HIS A 108 12.98 16.39 1.29
CA HIS A 108 12.53 15.15 1.93
C HIS A 108 12.11 14.07 0.92
N LYS A 109 12.16 14.37 -0.39
CA LYS A 109 11.65 13.52 -1.47
C LYS A 109 12.17 12.08 -1.37
N GLU A 110 13.47 11.91 -1.21
CA GLU A 110 14.09 10.59 -1.08
C GLU A 110 13.66 9.89 0.22
N GLN A 111 13.79 10.58 1.36
CA GLN A 111 13.47 10.03 2.68
C GLN A 111 12.01 9.56 2.77
N VAL A 112 11.07 10.37 2.28
CA VAL A 112 9.63 10.07 2.30
C VAL A 112 9.32 8.91 1.38
N SER A 113 9.87 8.90 0.17
CA SER A 113 9.71 7.78 -0.76
C SER A 113 10.20 6.47 -0.20
N VAL A 114 11.43 6.43 0.34
CA VAL A 114 11.99 5.23 0.97
C VAL A 114 11.08 4.76 2.11
N LYS A 115 10.64 5.67 2.98
CA LYS A 115 9.78 5.35 4.12
C LYS A 115 8.44 4.74 3.68
N ILE A 116 7.78 5.36 2.70
CA ILE A 116 6.51 4.87 2.15
C ILE A 116 6.68 3.48 1.54
N VAL A 117 7.71 3.33 0.70
CA VAL A 117 8.02 2.08 0.01
C VAL A 117 8.25 0.96 1.02
N SER A 118 9.14 1.17 1.99
CA SER A 118 9.47 0.14 2.99
C SER A 118 8.25 -0.24 3.80
N PHE A 119 7.47 0.74 4.26
CA PHE A 119 6.25 0.49 5.02
C PHE A 119 5.22 -0.30 4.20
N TYR A 120 5.00 0.08 2.94
CA TYR A 120 4.00 -0.56 2.10
C TYR A 120 4.38 -2.00 1.76
N VAL A 121 5.62 -2.23 1.31
CA VAL A 121 6.10 -3.58 0.96
C VAL A 121 6.00 -4.52 2.18
N LEU A 122 6.43 -4.06 3.37
CA LEU A 122 6.29 -4.84 4.60
C LEU A 122 4.82 -5.14 4.93
N THR A 123 3.94 -4.15 4.75
CA THR A 123 2.50 -4.30 5.00
C THR A 123 1.89 -5.36 4.07
N CYS A 124 2.18 -5.29 2.77
CA CYS A 124 1.69 -6.26 1.80
C CYS A 124 2.23 -7.67 2.07
N LEU A 125 3.52 -7.81 2.39
CA LEU A 125 4.11 -9.10 2.77
C LEU A 125 3.45 -9.68 4.02
N HIS A 126 3.18 -8.85 5.04
CA HIS A 126 2.50 -9.30 6.25
C HIS A 126 1.10 -9.84 5.94
N PHE A 127 0.31 -9.12 5.14
CA PHE A 127 -1.02 -9.58 4.76
C PHE A 127 -0.98 -10.85 3.89
N LEU A 128 0.01 -10.96 3.00
CA LEU A 128 0.20 -12.12 2.14
C LEU A 128 0.54 -13.37 2.96
N VAL A 129 1.51 -13.28 3.86
CA VAL A 129 1.88 -14.38 4.77
C VAL A 129 0.71 -14.75 5.69
N LYS A 130 -0.01 -13.76 6.22
CA LYS A 130 -1.22 -13.99 7.04
C LYS A 130 -2.28 -14.76 6.25
N GLY A 131 -2.53 -14.37 4.99
CA GLY A 131 -3.46 -15.06 4.10
C GLY A 131 -3.07 -16.52 3.81
N LEU A 132 -1.78 -16.76 3.52
CA LEU A 132 -1.24 -18.11 3.31
C LEU A 132 -1.42 -18.99 4.56
N ASN A 133 -1.11 -18.44 5.74
CA ASN A 133 -1.24 -19.15 7.01
C ASN A 133 -2.70 -19.50 7.34
N SER A 134 -3.64 -18.57 7.13
CA SER A 134 -5.06 -18.82 7.30
C SER A 134 -5.57 -19.90 6.35
N SER A 135 -5.18 -19.87 5.06
CA SER A 135 -5.56 -20.89 4.08
C SER A 135 -5.05 -22.28 4.45
N ASN A 136 -3.81 -22.37 4.92
CA ASN A 136 -3.22 -23.62 5.39
C ASN A 136 -3.94 -24.16 6.64
N ALA A 137 -4.35 -23.29 7.57
CA ALA A 137 -5.14 -23.68 8.73
C ALA A 137 -6.51 -24.24 8.32
N THR A 138 -7.21 -23.59 7.38
CA THR A 138 -8.49 -24.08 6.84
C THR A 138 -8.35 -25.42 6.13
N LYS A 139 -7.29 -25.61 5.31
CA LYS A 139 -7.00 -26.90 4.66
C LYS A 139 -6.77 -28.01 5.69
N ARG A 140 -6.01 -27.74 6.75
CA ARG A 140 -5.79 -28.69 7.86
C ARG A 140 -7.08 -29.05 8.57
N GLN A 141 -7.97 -28.09 8.83
CA GLN A 141 -9.28 -28.36 9.44
C GLN A 141 -10.18 -29.22 8.54
N ARG A 142 -10.26 -28.92 7.24
CA ARG A 142 -11.02 -29.75 6.28
C ARG A 142 -10.49 -31.19 6.22
N ALA A 143 -9.16 -31.36 6.21
CA ALA A 143 -8.55 -32.68 6.24
C ALA A 143 -8.86 -33.46 7.53
N LYS A 144 -9.00 -32.78 8.68
CA LYS A 144 -9.45 -33.42 9.94
C LYS A 144 -10.91 -33.86 9.87
N HIS A 145 -11.81 -33.01 9.35
CA HIS A 145 -13.23 -33.36 9.20
C HIS A 145 -13.44 -34.56 8.25
N LEU A 146 -12.69 -34.64 7.15
CA LEU A 146 -12.75 -35.77 6.21
C LEU A 146 -12.24 -37.09 6.80
N LYS A 147 -11.33 -37.05 7.79
CA LYS A 147 -10.88 -38.25 8.50
C LYS A 147 -11.91 -38.74 9.51
N LEU A 148 -12.60 -37.81 10.18
CA LEU A 148 -13.67 -38.11 11.15
C LEU A 148 -14.98 -38.59 10.48
N SER A 149 -15.24 -38.20 9.23
CA SER A 149 -16.44 -38.65 8.49
C SER A 149 -16.27 -40.01 7.80
N ARG A 150 -15.10 -40.63 7.91
CA ARG A 150 -14.75 -41.92 7.29
C ARG A 150 -14.53 -43.04 8.32
N SER A 151 -14.71 -42.73 9.60
CA SER A 151 -14.71 -43.65 10.75
C SER A 151 -16.12 -43.80 11.27
#